data_AF-A0A9E5FI34-F1
#
_entry.id   AF-A0A9E5FI34-F1
#
_cell.length_a   1.000
_cell.length_b   1.000
_cell.length_c   1.000
_cell.angle_alpha   90.00
_cell.angle_beta   90.00
_cell.angle_gamma   90.00
#
_symmetry.space_group_name_H-M   'P 1'
#
loop_
_entity.id
_entity.type
_entity.pdbx_description
1 polymer ?
#
loop_
_entity_poly.entity_id
_entity_poly.type
_entity_poly.pdbx_seq_one_letter_code
_entity_poly.pdbx_strand_id
1 'polypeptide(L)' 'KILGREKELGTLQAGKLADVLVVSGNLLKDISLLENRSNIRAVFQGGILKAGTALWR' A
#
# COMPACT_ATOMS: atom_id res chain seq x y z
N LYS A 1 9.97 -13.55 -2.21
CA LYS A 1 10.73 -14.56 -1.44
C LYS A 1 9.85 -15.74 -1.02
N ILE A 2 8.88 -15.59 -0.11
CA ILE A 2 7.98 -16.71 0.30
C ILE A 2 7.03 -17.14 -0.84
N LEU A 3 6.50 -16.17 -1.59
CA LEU A 3 5.58 -16.43 -2.71
C LEU A 3 6.28 -16.60 -4.06
N GLY A 4 7.62 -16.60 -4.13
CA GLY A 4 8.37 -16.66 -5.40
C GLY A 4 8.16 -15.50 -6.38
N ARG A 5 7.48 -14.42 -5.97
CA ARG A 5 7.09 -13.28 -6.83
C ARG A 5 7.83 -11.98 -6.51
N GLU A 6 9.04 -12.06 -5.97
CA GLU A 6 9.83 -10.86 -5.61
C GLU A 6 10.14 -9.95 -6.80
N LYS A 7 10.15 -10.45 -8.03
CA LYS A 7 10.31 -9.60 -9.23
C LYS A 7 9.09 -8.72 -9.48
N GLU A 8 7.91 -9.13 -8.99
CA GLU A 8 6.64 -8.49 -9.27
C GLU A 8 6.07 -7.74 -8.06
N LEU A 9 6.41 -8.15 -6.82
CA LEU A 9 5.76 -7.71 -5.59
C LEU A 9 6.74 -7.42 -4.44
N GLY A 10 6.20 -6.78 -3.39
CA GLY A 10 6.83 -6.68 -2.07
C GLY A 10 7.78 -5.50 -1.85
N THR A 11 8.01 -4.66 -2.86
CA THR A 11 8.73 -3.39 -2.74
C THR A 11 8.12 -2.35 -3.68
N LEU A 12 8.30 -1.07 -3.36
CA LEU A 12 7.87 0.03 -4.23
C LEU A 12 8.99 0.39 -5.21
N GLN A 13 8.97 -0.22 -6.40
CA GLN A 13 9.97 -0.04 -7.46
C GLN A 13 9.30 -0.02 -8.83
N ALA A 14 9.89 0.69 -9.79
CA ALA A 14 9.41 0.70 -11.17
C ALA A 14 9.43 -0.71 -11.78
N GLY A 15 8.41 -1.03 -12.59
CA GLY A 15 8.25 -2.34 -13.21
C GLY A 15 7.58 -3.41 -12.33
N LYS A 16 7.31 -3.12 -11.05
CA LYS A 16 6.52 -4.00 -10.17
C LYS A 16 5.04 -3.68 -10.22
N LEU A 17 4.22 -4.62 -9.76
CA LEU A 17 2.78 -4.42 -9.63
C LEU A 17 2.51 -3.32 -8.60
N ALA A 18 1.60 -2.41 -8.95
CA ALA A 18 1.17 -1.31 -8.10
C ALA A 18 0.11 -1.76 -7.08
N ASP A 19 0.51 -2.70 -6.22
CA ASP A 19 -0.24 -3.09 -5.02
C ASP A 19 0.23 -2.24 -3.84
N VAL A 20 -0.53 -1.20 -3.50
CA VAL A 20 -0.07 -0.12 -2.59
C VAL A 20 -1.15 0.24 -1.58
N LEU A 21 -0.74 0.43 -0.33
CA LEU A 21 -1.54 1.05 0.73
C LEU A 21 -1.09 2.49 0.95
N VAL A 22 -2.03 3.43 0.95
CA VAL A 22 -1.80 4.79 1.41
C VAL A 22 -2.29 4.88 2.85
N VAL A 23 -1.38 5.19 3.78
CA VAL A 23 -1.65 5.18 5.22
C VAL A 23 -1.35 6.54 5.82
N SER A 24 -2.19 6.99 6.75
CA SER A 24 -1.95 8.22 7.51
C SER A 24 -0.94 7.98 8.62
N GLY A 25 0.14 8.75 8.61
CA GLY A 25 1.22 8.66 9.59
C GLY A 25 2.49 8.03 9.03
N ASN A 26 3.44 7.73 9.91
CA ASN A 26 4.74 7.20 9.54
C ASN A 26 4.91 5.78 10.07
N LEU A 27 4.79 4.79 9.18
CA LEU A 27 4.90 3.37 9.51
C LEU A 27 6.30 2.94 9.98
N LEU A 28 7.36 3.69 9.64
CA LEU A 28 8.70 3.43 10.17
C LEU A 28 8.83 3.80 11.65
N LYS A 29 7.95 4.69 12.14
CA LYS A 29 7.91 5.09 13.56
C LYS A 29 6.91 4.26 14.35
N ASP A 30 5.78 3.91 13.74
CA ASP A 30 4.72 3.15 14.39
C ASP A 30 3.97 2.27 13.38
N ILE A 31 4.21 0.97 13.44
CA ILE A 31 3.58 -0.01 12.56
C ILE A 31 2.16 -0.38 13.01
N SER A 32 1.79 -0.11 14.27
CA SER A 32 0.46 -0.41 14.82
C SER A 32 -0.64 0.42 14.16
N LEU A 33 -0.28 1.51 13.48
CA LEU A 33 -1.19 2.30 12.65
C LEU A 33 -1.96 1.45 11.63
N LEU A 34 -1.41 0.31 11.19
CA LEU A 34 -2.07 -0.62 10.27
C LEU A 34 -3.22 -1.41 10.90
N GLU A 35 -3.26 -1.54 12.23
CA GLU A 35 -4.30 -2.26 12.95
C GLU A 35 -5.63 -1.50 12.92
N ASN A 36 -5.55 -0.17 12.96
CA ASN A 36 -6.72 0.69 12.82
C ASN A 36 -6.98 1.03 11.34
N ARG A 37 -7.99 0.36 10.77
CA ARG A 37 -8.38 0.55 9.35
C ARG A 37 -8.70 1.99 8.97
N SER A 38 -9.12 2.85 9.90
CA SER A 38 -9.38 4.27 9.60
C SER A 38 -8.13 5.04 9.17
N ASN A 39 -6.93 4.52 9.47
CA ASN A 39 -5.67 5.09 9.00
C ASN A 39 -5.36 4.76 7.53
N ILE A 40 -5.97 3.71 6.97
CA ILE A 40 -5.78 3.32 5.58
C ILE A 40 -6.68 4.20 4.70
N ARG A 41 -6.07 5.10 3.95
CA ARG A 41 -6.77 6.11 3.15
C ARG A 41 -7.12 5.64 1.74
N ALA A 42 -6.27 4.80 1.16
CA ALA A 42 -6.51 4.21 -0.14
C ALA A 42 -5.86 2.84 -0.25
N VAL A 43 -6.50 1.96 -1.01
CA VAL A 43 -5.98 0.63 -1.38
C VAL A 43 -5.94 0.56 -2.89
N PHE A 44 -4.75 0.34 -3.44
CA PHE A 44 -4.55 0.06 -4.85
C PHE A 44 -4.20 -1.41 -5.04
N GLN A 45 -4.84 -2.04 -6.01
CA GLN A 45 -4.50 -3.38 -6.47
C GLN A 45 -4.31 -3.37 -7.98
N GLY A 46 -3.13 -3.78 -8.45
CA GLY A 46 -2.75 -3.72 -9.85
C GLY A 46 -2.84 -2.30 -10.43
N GLY A 47 -2.61 -1.26 -9.62
CA GLY A 47 -2.73 0.14 -10.04
C GLY A 47 -4.16 0.70 -10.05
N ILE A 48 -5.17 -0.12 -9.73
CA ILE A 48 -6.57 0.32 -9.67
C ILE A 48 -6.95 0.63 -8.23
N LEU A 49 -7.58 1.79 -8.00
CA LEU A 49 -8.15 2.14 -6.70
C LEU A 49 -9.30 1.17 -6.37
N LYS A 50 -9.16 0.41 -5.27
CA LYS A 50 -10.16 -0.57 -4.80
C LYS A 50 -10.96 -0.09 -3.61
N ALA A 51 -10.38 0.76 -2.78
CA ALA A 51 -11.05 1.34 -1.62
C ALA A 51 -10.43 2.69 -1.25
N GLY A 52 -11.24 3.55 -0.62
CA GLY A 52 -10.82 4.87 -0.17
C GLY A 52 -10.84 5.93 -1.26
N THR A 53 -9.99 6.95 -1.15
CA THR A 53 -9.90 8.06 -2.11
C THR A 53 -8.44 8.36 -2.46
N ALA A 54 -8.20 8.70 -3.72
CA ALA A 54 -6.90 9.15 -4.23
C ALA A 54 -6.92 10.62 -4.69
N LEU A 55 -8.08 11.28 -4.56
CA LEU A 55 -8.23 12.69 -4.88
C LEU A 55 -7.94 13.50 -3.63
N TRP A 56 -6.79 14.16 -3.63
CA TRP A 56 -6.37 15.08 -2.58
C TRP A 56 -6.47 16.50 -3.17
N ARG A 57 -7.41 17.29 -2.64
CA ARG A 57 -7.38 18.75 -2.74
C ARG A 57 -7.09 19.30 -1.36
#